data_AF-A0AAV7V2Q1-F1
#
_entry.id   AF-A0AAV7V2Q1-F1
#
_cell.length_a   1.000
_cell.length_b   1.000
_cell.length_c   1.000
_cell.angle_alpha   90.00
_cell.angle_beta   90.00
_cell.angle_gamma   90.00
#
_symmetry.space_group_name_H-M   'P 1'
#
loop_
_entity.id
_entity.type
_entity.pdbx_description
1 polymer ?
#
loop_
_entity_poly.entity_id
_entity_poly.type
_entity_poly.pdbx_seq_one_letter_code
_entity_poly.pdbx_strand_id
1 'polypeptide(L)'
;MSNLIYEKALIRKSKDPKKGLDRSWRNCQDKLLDLSGPLTKILEMAYVAKESGSPVDTDVLIGWAQRSICLLGNSNCAISAERRKSVLMRIDPKLSDLASSEAGPSVLLHLFYA
;
A
#
# COMPACT_ATOMS: atom_id res chain seq x y z
N MET A 1 -31.45 14.02 -16.92
CA MET A 1 -30.14 14.03 -16.23
C MET A 1 -29.90 12.85 -15.28
N SER A 2 -30.94 12.11 -14.87
CA SER A 2 -30.85 10.94 -13.97
C SER A 2 -30.22 9.68 -14.61
N ASN A 3 -30.43 9.44 -15.90
CA ASN A 3 -29.89 8.25 -16.60
C ASN A 3 -28.36 8.21 -16.69
N LEU A 4 -27.70 9.36 -16.84
CA LEU A 4 -26.25 9.44 -17.00
C LEU A 4 -25.48 9.12 -15.70
N ILE A 5 -26.09 9.39 -14.54
CA ILE A 5 -25.53 9.06 -13.23
C ILE A 5 -25.64 7.56 -12.97
N TYR A 6 -26.78 6.96 -13.36
CA TYR A 6 -27.03 5.53 -13.23
C TYR A 6 -26.12 4.69 -14.14
N GLU A 7 -25.91 5.12 -15.39
CA GLU A 7 -24.97 4.48 -16.31
C GLU A 7 -23.52 4.56 -15.81
N LYS A 8 -23.08 5.72 -15.33
CA LYS A 8 -21.73 5.86 -14.75
C LYS A 8 -21.51 4.99 -13.52
N ALA A 9 -22.56 4.78 -12.71
CA ALA A 9 -22.51 3.87 -11.56
C ALA A 9 -22.46 2.39 -11.99
N LEU A 10 -23.19 2.00 -13.04
CA LEU A 10 -23.17 0.64 -13.59
C LEU A 10 -21.82 0.30 -14.25
N ILE A 11 -21.23 1.26 -14.99
CA ILE A 11 -19.92 1.10 -15.64
C ILE A 11 -18.80 0.97 -14.59
N ARG A 12 -18.89 1.65 -13.45
CA ARG A 12 -17.96 1.43 -12.32
C ARG A 12 -18.11 0.03 -11.71
N LYS A 13 -19.32 -0.55 -11.76
CA LYS A 13 -19.64 -1.89 -11.26
C LYS A 13 -19.12 -3.04 -12.14
N SER A 14 -18.78 -2.78 -13.41
CA SER A 14 -18.26 -3.79 -14.34
C SER A 14 -16.73 -3.93 -14.32
N LYS A 15 -16.03 -3.22 -13.42
CA LYS A 15 -14.60 -3.48 -13.20
C LYS A 15 -14.48 -4.80 -12.45
N ASP A 16 -14.05 -5.81 -13.19
CA ASP A 16 -13.70 -7.12 -12.68
C ASP A 16 -12.90 -6.97 -11.37
N PRO A 17 -13.47 -7.33 -10.21
CA PRO A 17 -12.85 -7.02 -8.91
C PRO A 17 -11.46 -7.67 -8.78
N LYS A 18 -11.21 -8.73 -9.56
CA LYS A 18 -9.91 -9.39 -9.72
C LYS A 18 -8.84 -8.45 -10.29
N LYS A 19 -9.18 -7.63 -11.31
CA LYS A 19 -8.24 -6.63 -11.88
C LYS A 19 -7.89 -5.52 -10.89
N GLY A 20 -8.80 -5.18 -9.98
CA GLY A 20 -8.54 -4.21 -8.90
C GLY A 20 -7.59 -4.76 -7.83
N LEU A 21 -7.74 -6.04 -7.50
CA LEU A 21 -6.91 -6.76 -6.54
C LEU A 21 -5.47 -6.93 -7.06
N ASP A 22 -5.31 -7.31 -8.33
CA ASP A 22 -3.97 -7.49 -8.94
C ASP A 22 -3.19 -6.18 -8.96
N ARG A 23 -3.86 -5.06 -9.21
CA ARG A 23 -3.23 -3.73 -9.16
C ARG A 23 -2.84 -3.34 -7.74
N SER A 24 -3.65 -3.65 -6.73
CA SER A 24 -3.32 -3.28 -5.35
C SER A 24 -2.18 -4.12 -4.79
N TRP A 25 -2.14 -5.42 -5.10
CA TRP A 25 -1.00 -6.28 -4.76
C TRP A 25 0.29 -5.84 -5.43
N ARG A 26 0.24 -5.43 -6.70
CA ARG A 26 1.40 -4.86 -7.39
C ARG A 26 1.90 -3.60 -6.68
N ASN A 27 0.99 -2.69 -6.31
CA ASN A 27 1.37 -1.49 -5.55
C ASN A 27 2.01 -1.83 -4.19
N CYS A 28 1.56 -2.88 -3.50
CA CYS A 28 2.21 -3.36 -2.28
C CYS A 28 3.59 -3.95 -2.53
N GLN A 29 3.78 -4.67 -3.64
CA GLN A 29 5.07 -5.19 -4.05
C GLN A 29 6.04 -4.07 -4.41
N ASP A 30 5.59 -3.05 -5.13
CA ASP A 30 6.40 -1.89 -5.50
C ASP A 30 6.91 -1.15 -4.24
N LYS A 31 6.03 -0.96 -3.23
CA LYS A 31 6.43 -0.38 -1.94
C LYS A 31 7.48 -1.21 -1.20
N LEU A 32 7.39 -2.54 -1.28
CA LEU A 32 8.44 -3.41 -0.72
C LEU A 32 9.75 -3.27 -1.51
N LEU A 33 9.69 -3.07 -2.83
CA LEU A 33 10.88 -2.88 -3.64
C LEU A 33 11.60 -1.56 -3.33
N ASP A 34 10.92 -0.54 -2.82
CA ASP A 34 11.54 0.71 -2.38
C ASP A 34 12.60 0.49 -1.27
N LEU A 35 12.51 -0.62 -0.52
CA LEU A 35 13.52 -1.02 0.47
C LEU A 35 14.89 -1.30 -0.15
N SER A 36 14.92 -1.72 -1.42
CA SER A 36 16.16 -2.12 -2.10
C SER A 36 17.19 -0.99 -2.12
N GLY A 37 16.78 0.26 -2.36
CA GLY A 37 17.69 1.40 -2.44
C GLY A 37 18.50 1.61 -1.15
N PRO A 38 17.84 1.85 0.00
CA PRO A 38 18.53 1.99 1.28
C PRO A 38 19.36 0.77 1.69
N LEU A 39 18.86 -0.45 1.44
CA LEU A 39 19.61 -1.67 1.74
C LEU A 39 20.88 -1.80 0.89
N THR A 40 20.80 -1.48 -0.41
CA THR A 40 21.96 -1.42 -1.29
C THR A 40 22.99 -0.41 -0.79
N LYS A 41 22.56 0.76 -0.31
CA LYS A 41 23.49 1.76 0.26
C LYS A 41 24.19 1.26 1.52
N ILE A 42 23.47 0.58 2.41
CA ILE A 42 24.06 -0.05 3.60
C ILE A 42 25.13 -1.08 3.19
N LEU A 43 24.82 -1.94 2.22
CA LEU A 43 25.75 -2.97 1.73
C LEU A 43 26.97 -2.36 1.03
N GLU A 44 26.78 -1.30 0.23
CA GLU A 44 27.86 -0.56 -0.43
C GLU A 44 28.82 0.03 0.61
N MET A 45 28.29 0.68 1.66
CA MET A 45 29.11 1.23 2.75
C MET A 45 29.89 0.14 3.50
N ALA A 46 29.24 -0.99 3.79
CA ALA A 46 29.89 -2.12 4.43
C ALA A 46 30.99 -2.73 3.55
N TYR A 47 30.76 -2.83 2.25
CA TYR A 47 31.73 -3.34 1.29
C TYR A 47 32.94 -2.40 1.17
N VAL A 48 32.72 -1.10 1.02
CA VAL A 48 33.79 -0.10 0.94
C VAL A 48 34.64 -0.09 2.20
N ALA A 49 34.02 -0.15 3.38
CA ALA A 49 34.76 -0.22 4.64
C ALA A 49 35.59 -1.50 4.78
N LYS A 50 35.06 -2.63 4.30
CA LYS A 50 35.80 -3.90 4.27
C LYS A 50 37.02 -3.83 3.36
N GLU A 51 36.90 -3.27 2.17
CA GLU A 51 37.99 -3.21 1.17
C GLU A 51 39.04 -2.15 1.51
N SER A 52 38.60 -1.00 2.02
CA SER A 52 39.49 0.13 2.32
C SER A 52 40.08 0.12 3.73
N GLY A 53 39.53 -0.70 4.64
CA GLY A 53 39.83 -0.66 6.07
C GLY A 53 39.41 0.65 6.76
N SER A 54 38.71 1.53 6.04
CA SER A 54 38.25 2.81 6.59
C SER A 54 37.00 2.61 7.45
N PRO A 55 36.87 3.36 8.56
CA PRO A 55 35.69 3.27 9.41
C PRO A 55 34.43 3.73 8.65
N VAL A 56 33.32 3.04 8.90
CA VAL A 56 32.00 3.44 8.40
C VAL A 56 31.51 4.65 9.21
N ASP A 57 30.99 5.67 8.53
CA ASP A 57 30.21 6.72 9.18
C ASP A 57 28.92 6.13 9.75
N THR A 58 28.87 6.02 11.07
CA THR A 58 27.75 5.42 11.80
C THR A 58 26.48 6.25 11.70
N ASP A 59 26.56 7.57 11.59
CA ASP A 59 25.38 8.43 11.51
C ASP A 59 24.68 8.26 10.16
N VAL A 60 25.47 8.20 9.09
CA VAL A 60 24.95 7.90 7.74
C VAL A 60 24.37 6.49 7.69
N LEU A 61 25.03 5.50 8.29
CA LEU A 61 24.54 4.12 8.36
C LEU A 61 23.19 4.04 9.09
N ILE A 62 23.08 4.71 10.25
CA ILE A 62 21.84 4.79 11.03
C ILE A 62 20.74 5.46 10.21
N GLY A 63 21.04 6.53 9.47
CA GLY A 63 20.07 7.19 8.60
C GLY A 63 19.48 6.26 7.53
N TRP A 64 20.31 5.46 6.86
CA TRP A 64 19.85 4.47 5.88
C TRP A 64 19.06 3.33 6.53
N ALA A 65 19.47 2.89 7.72
CA ALA A 65 18.75 1.86 8.48
C ALA A 65 17.36 2.34 8.92
N GLN A 66 17.25 3.56 9.45
CA GLN A 66 15.98 4.18 9.80
C GLN A 66 15.06 4.31 8.59
N ARG A 67 15.61 4.72 7.43
CA ARG A 67 14.84 4.81 6.19
C ARG A 67 14.31 3.44 5.74
N SER A 68 15.13 2.40 5.85
CA SER A 68 14.72 1.02 5.58
C SER A 68 13.56 0.59 6.49
N ILE A 69 13.67 0.85 7.80
CA ILE A 69 12.61 0.51 8.78
C ILE A 69 11.31 1.25 8.46
N CYS A 70 11.38 2.54 8.12
CA CYS A 70 10.21 3.32 7.75
C CYS A 70 9.49 2.77 6.51
N LEU A 71 10.25 2.45 5.45
CA LEU A 71 9.70 1.86 4.22
C LEU A 71 9.09 0.48 4.48
N LEU A 72 9.69 -0.32 5.35
CA LEU A 72 9.18 -1.64 5.74
C LEU A 72 7.86 -1.51 6.50
N GLY A 73 7.80 -0.59 7.46
CA GLY A 73 6.57 -0.27 8.21
C GLY A 73 5.45 0.15 7.27
N ASN A 74 5.73 1.09 6.36
CA ASN A 74 4.76 1.57 5.37
C ASN A 74 4.23 0.45 4.46
N SER A 75 5.14 -0.43 4.01
CA SER A 75 4.79 -1.59 3.19
C SER A 75 3.92 -2.59 3.95
N ASN A 76 4.26 -2.87 5.21
CA ASN A 76 3.49 -3.76 6.07
C ASN A 76 2.08 -3.20 6.34
N CYS A 77 1.95 -1.90 6.59
CA CYS A 77 0.66 -1.23 6.71
C CYS A 77 -0.18 -1.37 5.43
N ALA A 78 0.42 -1.19 4.25
CA ALA A 78 -0.28 -1.33 2.97
C ALA A 78 -0.76 -2.78 2.75
N ILE A 79 0.10 -3.77 2.97
CA ILE A 79 -0.26 -5.20 2.86
C ILE A 79 -1.38 -5.56 3.85
N SER A 80 -1.31 -5.04 5.08
CA SER A 80 -2.32 -5.29 6.11
C SER A 80 -3.68 -4.67 5.75
N ALA A 81 -3.70 -3.51 5.07
CA ALA A 81 -4.92 -2.94 4.54
C ALA A 81 -5.52 -3.80 3.41
N GLU A 82 -4.70 -4.26 2.45
CA GLU A 82 -5.17 -5.12 1.36
C GLU A 82 -5.65 -6.48 1.84
N ARG A 83 -5.00 -7.09 2.85
CA ARG A 83 -5.49 -8.32 3.49
C ARG A 83 -6.87 -8.13 4.10
N ARG A 84 -7.08 -7.06 4.87
CA ARG A 84 -8.39 -6.74 5.47
C ARG A 84 -9.45 -6.55 4.39
N LYS A 85 -9.12 -5.82 3.33
CA LYS A 85 -10.00 -5.63 2.18
C LYS A 85 -10.38 -6.95 1.51
N SER A 86 -9.40 -7.83 1.27
CA SER A 86 -9.67 -9.13 0.68
C SER A 86 -10.56 -10.02 1.57
N VAL A 87 -10.43 -9.95 2.89
CA VAL A 87 -11.28 -10.69 3.83
C VAL A 87 -12.71 -10.14 3.81
N LEU A 88 -12.88 -8.81 3.91
CA LEU A 88 -14.21 -8.18 3.89
C LEU A 88 -14.96 -8.47 2.59
N MET A 89 -14.26 -8.42 1.44
CA MET A 89 -14.81 -8.80 0.13
C MET A 89 -15.30 -10.25 0.06
N ARG A 90 -14.70 -11.16 0.82
CA ARG A 90 -15.11 -12.58 0.88
C ARG A 90 -16.32 -12.81 1.79
N ILE A 91 -16.49 -11.99 2.83
CA ILE A 91 -17.60 -12.10 3.78
C ILE A 91 -18.88 -11.53 3.15
N ASP A 92 -18.82 -10.30 2.64
CA ASP A 92 -19.91 -9.68 1.88
C ASP A 92 -19.33 -8.62 0.93
N PRO A 93 -19.51 -8.77 -0.40
CA PRO A 93 -19.06 -7.79 -1.38
C PRO A 93 -19.56 -6.36 -1.15
N LYS A 94 -20.69 -6.18 -0.43
CA LYS A 94 -21.24 -4.86 -0.07
C LYS A 94 -20.45 -4.16 1.02
N LEU A 95 -19.65 -4.89 1.81
CA LEU A 95 -18.77 -4.33 2.84
C LEU A 95 -17.44 -3.78 2.26
N SER A 96 -17.29 -3.80 0.94
CA SER A 96 -16.14 -3.25 0.24
C SER A 96 -15.91 -1.76 0.50
N ASP A 97 -17.00 -1.00 0.66
CA ASP A 97 -16.98 0.44 0.99
C ASP A 97 -16.43 0.72 2.40
N LEU A 98 -16.54 -0.24 3.34
CA LEU A 98 -15.95 -0.15 4.68
C LEU A 98 -14.45 -0.47 4.67
N ALA A 99 -13.97 -1.12 3.61
CA ALA A 99 -12.58 -1.53 3.45
C ALA A 99 -11.74 -0.51 2.67
N SER A 100 -12.35 0.39 1.91
CA SER A 100 -11.68 1.49 1.23
C SER A 100 -11.48 2.65 2.20
N SER A 101 -10.25 3.19 2.28
CA SER A 101 -9.96 4.41 3.05
C SER A 101 -10.64 5.66 2.47
N GLU A 102 -11.16 5.56 1.26
CA GLU A 102 -12.09 6.54 0.71
C GLU A 102 -13.48 6.15 1.21
N ALA A 103 -14.03 6.95 2.13
CA ALA A 103 -15.43 6.85 2.50
C ALA A 103 -16.28 6.96 1.22
N GLY A 104 -16.81 5.84 0.76
CA GLY A 104 -17.73 5.81 -0.36
C GLY A 104 -19.02 6.58 -0.03
N PRO A 105 -19.78 7.02 -1.04
CA PRO A 105 -21.07 7.69 -0.83
C PRO A 105 -22.03 6.92 0.10
N SER A 106 -21.89 5.59 0.17
CA SER A 106 -22.67 4.72 1.06
C SER A 106 -22.43 4.97 2.55
N VAL A 107 -21.21 5.38 2.95
CA VAL A 107 -20.88 5.65 4.37
C VAL A 107 -21.56 6.93 4.84
N LEU A 108 -21.68 7.93 3.97
CA LEU A 108 -22.44 9.15 4.26
C LEU A 108 -23.93 8.83 4.38
N LEU A 109 -24.50 7.97 3.52
CA LEU A 109 -25.92 7.63 3.60
C LEU A 109 -26.31 6.95 4.93
N HIS A 110 -25.44 6.12 5.50
CA HIS A 110 -25.71 5.50 6.80
C HIS A 110 -25.55 6.43 8.01
N LEU A 111 -24.73 7.49 7.90
CA LEU A 111 -24.57 8.50 8.96
C LEU A 111 -25.67 9.57 8.94
N PHE A 112 -26.35 9.78 7.81
CA PHE A 112 -27.44 10.75 7.68
C PHE A 112 -28.84 10.18 7.92
N TYR A 113 -28.98 8.87 8.16
CA TYR A 113 -30.26 8.19 8.40
C TYR A 113 -30.30 7.40 9.72
N ALA A 114 -29.38 7.67 10.65
CA ALA A 114 -29.43 7.15 12.02
C ALA A 114 -29.99 8.20 12.99
#